data_AF-A0A9D5J193-F1
#
_entry.id   AF-A0A9D5J193-F1
#
_cell.length_a   1.000
_cell.length_b   1.000
_cell.length_c   1.000
_cell.angle_alpha   90.00
_cell.angle_beta   90.00
_cell.angle_gamma   90.00
#
_symmetry.space_group_name_H-M   'P 1'
#
loop_
_entity.id
_entity.type
_entity.pdbx_description
1 polymer ?
#
loop_
_entity_poly.entity_id
_entity_poly.type
_entity_poly.pdbx_seq_one_letter_code
_entity_poly.pdbx_strand_id
1 'polypeptide(L)'
;MNTLLKSCIVAILFLTPTQFGFEVAKNVHVSVVDPLIWITLAIWLAIQIRNGRLKSTCPGIVLPALFILAAGISVVHAENRLAWLKEMIQALEYFVAAYLVFAGIDDEKFLRRLVRLWLFIAGAITIAGAIQYFATPVDDMHVSATFGNRNIFGGYLAMMLPMALATMVWTHRWWLRFLMLSMVMLGFVVNLSGGACIAMVIATGCVAMARSRWIFAIHVVVVLLLVAVALPRLPRQNDEKIWQSISIYDGNDDVARRYKEWHAAAAMARENALFGVGAGNYQQNLGRYYGTLQIPSHVAEPDSQNLYLVLASSMGIGGVLSFLGILMFFGLKSCVAAARTGNIQHRSIAVGLAGLLIGFSIGSIWSPLLVRGTGLTLAMAIGLVTALGRLTASSNQPVHGHGQQGSN
;
A
#
# COMPACT_ATOMS: atom_id res chain seq x y z
N MET A 1 12.65 -18.65 13.04
CA MET A 1 13.47 -17.66 12.30
C MET A 1 14.73 -17.19 13.06
N ASN A 2 15.90 -17.11 12.40
CA ASN A 2 17.19 -16.63 12.97
C ASN A 2 17.15 -15.12 13.30
N THR A 3 17.89 -14.68 14.33
CA THR A 3 18.02 -13.28 14.78
C THR A 3 18.50 -12.35 13.68
N LEU A 4 19.47 -12.75 12.86
CA LEU A 4 19.96 -11.93 11.74
C LEU A 4 18.83 -11.55 10.78
N LEU A 5 18.04 -12.54 10.34
CA LEU A 5 16.92 -12.34 9.44
C LEU A 5 15.83 -11.43 10.05
N LYS A 6 15.57 -11.58 11.36
CA LYS A 6 14.66 -10.69 12.09
C LYS A 6 15.17 -9.24 12.08
N SER A 7 16.47 -9.03 12.30
CA SER A 7 17.08 -7.69 12.27
C SER A 7 17.00 -7.06 10.88
N CYS A 8 17.28 -7.83 9.81
CA CYS A 8 17.16 -7.34 8.44
C CYS A 8 15.71 -6.94 8.10
N ILE A 9 14.72 -7.75 8.48
CA ILE A 9 13.30 -7.43 8.28
C ILE A 9 12.90 -6.13 9.01
N VAL A 10 13.39 -5.93 10.24
CA VAL A 10 13.14 -4.70 10.99
C VAL A 10 13.80 -3.50 10.30
N ALA A 11 15.04 -3.65 9.81
CA ALA A 11 15.72 -2.59 9.08
C ALA A 11 15.00 -2.22 7.77
N ILE A 12 14.50 -3.21 7.02
CA ILE A 12 13.65 -2.97 5.84
C ILE A 12 12.45 -2.11 6.24
N LEU A 13 11.70 -2.52 7.27
CA LEU A 13 10.53 -1.80 7.75
C LEU A 13 10.82 -0.33 8.10
N PHE A 14 11.96 -0.04 8.75
CA PHE A 14 12.37 1.33 9.10
C PHE A 14 12.73 2.19 7.88
N LEU A 15 13.30 1.59 6.85
CA LEU A 15 13.79 2.31 5.67
C LEU A 15 12.73 2.40 4.55
N THR A 16 11.73 1.52 4.52
CA THR A 16 10.61 1.56 3.55
C THR A 16 10.03 2.96 3.32
N PRO A 17 9.73 3.78 4.34
CA PRO A 17 9.09 5.07 4.14
C PRO A 17 10.03 6.22 3.80
N THR A 18 11.37 6.04 3.77
CA THR A 18 12.30 7.17 3.83
C THR A 18 12.72 7.74 2.48
N GLN A 19 12.38 7.09 1.36
CA GLN A 19 12.77 7.46 -0.02
C GLN A 19 14.27 7.70 -0.25
N PHE A 20 15.13 7.40 0.72
CA PHE A 20 16.56 7.58 0.56
C PHE A 20 17.07 6.62 -0.50
N GLY A 21 17.72 7.19 -1.51
CA GLY A 21 18.31 6.48 -2.62
C GLY A 21 19.49 7.24 -3.17
N PHE A 22 20.29 6.55 -3.97
CA PHE A 22 21.49 7.08 -4.61
C PHE A 22 21.44 6.81 -6.11
N GLU A 23 21.99 7.73 -6.88
CA GLU A 23 22.08 7.58 -8.33
C GLU A 23 23.23 6.62 -8.67
N VAL A 24 22.90 5.46 -9.25
CA VAL A 24 23.87 4.41 -9.62
C VAL A 24 24.31 4.57 -11.08
N ALA A 25 23.46 5.18 -11.90
CA ALA A 25 23.73 5.53 -13.29
C ALA A 25 22.79 6.68 -13.69
N LYS A 26 23.05 7.36 -14.81
CA LYS A 26 22.25 8.52 -15.27
C LYS A 26 20.75 8.19 -15.26
N ASN A 27 19.99 8.90 -14.43
CA ASN A 27 18.55 8.69 -14.21
C ASN A 27 18.17 7.30 -13.65
N VAL A 28 19.09 6.60 -12.98
CA VAL A 28 18.89 5.31 -12.29
C VAL A 28 19.11 5.52 -10.80
N HIS A 29 18.03 5.59 -10.04
CA HIS A 29 18.08 5.72 -8.59
C HIS A 29 17.75 4.37 -7.97
N VAL A 30 18.57 3.94 -7.02
CA VAL A 30 18.34 2.73 -6.22
C VAL A 30 18.11 3.18 -4.79
N SER A 31 17.04 2.70 -4.16
CA SER A 31 16.79 2.99 -2.75
C SER A 31 17.72 2.15 -1.89
N VAL A 32 18.07 2.65 -0.71
CA VAL A 32 18.85 1.88 0.29
C VAL A 32 18.12 0.58 0.69
N VAL A 33 16.79 0.52 0.52
CA VAL A 33 15.96 -0.64 0.87
C VAL A 33 16.15 -1.80 -0.10
N ASP A 34 16.34 -1.52 -1.38
CA ASP A 34 16.41 -2.50 -2.47
C ASP A 34 17.51 -3.57 -2.22
N PRO A 35 18.80 -3.20 -2.00
CA PRO A 35 19.84 -4.20 -1.72
C PRO A 35 19.60 -4.93 -0.40
N LEU A 36 18.99 -4.27 0.59
CA LEU A 36 18.68 -4.90 1.87
C LEU A 36 17.63 -6.00 1.68
N ILE A 37 16.61 -5.80 0.85
CA ILE A 37 15.63 -6.82 0.48
C ILE A 37 16.31 -8.00 -0.22
N TRP A 38 17.20 -7.73 -1.18
CA TRP A 38 17.88 -8.80 -1.92
C TRP A 38 18.78 -9.65 -1.02
N ILE A 39 19.56 -9.01 -0.13
CA ILE A 39 20.38 -9.71 0.86
C ILE A 39 19.50 -10.53 1.82
N THR A 40 18.40 -9.93 2.28
CA THR A 40 17.46 -10.61 3.19
C THR A 40 16.81 -11.82 2.53
N LEU A 41 16.43 -11.71 1.25
CA LEU A 41 15.93 -12.81 0.44
C LEU A 41 16.98 -13.91 0.29
N ALA A 42 18.23 -13.56 -0.02
CA ALA A 42 19.31 -14.54 -0.18
C ALA A 42 19.55 -15.33 1.12
N ILE A 43 19.61 -14.64 2.26
CA ILE A 43 19.72 -15.27 3.58
C ILE A 43 18.53 -16.19 3.84
N TRP A 44 17.31 -15.70 3.57
CA TRP A 44 16.09 -16.47 3.76
C TRP A 44 16.07 -17.73 2.89
N LEU A 45 16.40 -17.61 1.59
CA LEU A 45 16.47 -18.74 0.65
C LEU A 45 17.49 -19.79 1.11
N ALA A 46 18.69 -19.37 1.50
CA ALA A 46 19.71 -20.27 2.02
C ALA A 46 19.21 -21.07 3.23
N ILE A 47 18.49 -20.43 4.15
CA ILE A 47 17.88 -21.10 5.30
C ILE A 47 16.79 -22.08 4.85
N GLN A 48 15.92 -21.70 3.91
CA GLN A 48 14.83 -22.58 3.46
C GLN A 48 15.34 -23.80 2.69
N ILE A 49 16.37 -23.63 1.86
CA ILE A 49 17.03 -24.70 1.11
C ILE A 49 17.69 -25.68 2.10
N ARG A 50 18.47 -25.16 3.05
CA ARG A 50 19.11 -25.98 4.10
C ARG A 50 18.09 -26.79 4.90
N ASN A 51 16.90 -26.23 5.13
CA ASN A 51 15.85 -26.89 5.91
C ASN A 51 14.87 -27.73 5.07
N GLY A 52 15.00 -27.77 3.74
CA GLY A 52 14.09 -28.50 2.85
C GLY A 52 12.66 -27.94 2.78
N ARG A 53 12.43 -26.67 3.14
CA ARG A 53 11.09 -26.08 3.36
C ARG A 53 10.57 -25.20 2.22
N LEU A 54 11.27 -25.14 1.09
CA LEU A 54 10.97 -24.18 0.02
C LEU A 54 9.52 -24.30 -0.51
N LYS A 55 9.04 -25.53 -0.79
CA LYS A 55 7.68 -25.76 -1.32
C LYS A 55 6.56 -25.33 -0.36
N SER A 56 6.75 -25.47 0.95
CA SER A 56 5.74 -25.12 1.95
C SER A 56 5.60 -23.60 2.18
N THR A 57 6.53 -22.80 1.65
CA THR A 57 6.68 -21.38 2.00
C THR A 57 6.32 -20.43 0.85
N CYS A 58 5.92 -20.96 -0.31
CA CYS A 58 5.41 -20.19 -1.45
C CYS A 58 3.86 -20.13 -1.61
N PRO A 59 3.01 -20.22 -0.57
CA PRO A 59 1.57 -20.30 -0.78
C PRO A 59 0.97 -18.95 -1.22
N GLY A 60 0.54 -18.87 -2.48
CA GLY A 60 -0.09 -17.67 -3.05
C GLY A 60 0.79 -16.87 -3.99
N ILE A 61 1.94 -17.40 -4.41
CA ILE A 61 2.83 -16.75 -5.39
C ILE A 61 2.27 -16.73 -6.82
N VAL A 62 1.23 -17.52 -7.13
CA VAL A 62 0.71 -17.65 -8.50
C VAL A 62 0.27 -16.32 -9.10
N LEU A 63 -0.51 -15.51 -8.36
CA LEU A 63 -0.98 -14.22 -8.85
C LEU A 63 0.16 -13.18 -9.00
N PRO A 64 1.08 -13.03 -8.01
CA PRO A 64 2.33 -12.33 -8.21
C PRO A 64 3.12 -12.80 -9.45
N ALA A 65 3.25 -14.10 -9.67
CA ALA A 65 3.99 -14.65 -10.81
C ALA A 65 3.31 -14.30 -12.15
N LEU A 66 1.98 -14.32 -12.22
CA LEU A 66 1.23 -13.87 -13.40
C LEU A 66 1.42 -12.37 -13.66
N PHE A 67 1.49 -11.55 -12.61
CA PHE A 67 1.80 -10.12 -12.74
C PHE A 67 3.22 -9.90 -13.27
N ILE A 68 4.21 -10.62 -12.73
CA ILE A 68 5.59 -10.60 -13.24
C ILE A 68 5.65 -11.09 -14.69
N LEU A 69 4.89 -12.12 -15.05
CA LEU A 69 4.83 -12.61 -16.42
C LEU A 69 4.26 -11.55 -17.37
N ALA A 70 3.17 -10.87 -16.99
CA ALA A 70 2.59 -9.79 -17.78
C ALA A 70 3.57 -8.63 -17.95
N ALA A 71 4.25 -8.22 -16.86
CA ALA A 71 5.33 -7.23 -16.93
C ALA A 71 6.46 -7.69 -17.87
N GLY A 72 6.84 -8.97 -17.80
CA GLY A 72 7.85 -9.59 -18.65
C GLY A 72 7.50 -9.54 -20.14
N ILE A 73 6.29 -9.97 -20.49
CA ILE A 73 5.82 -10.01 -21.88
C ILE A 73 5.68 -8.60 -22.47
N SER A 74 5.38 -7.59 -21.64
CA SER A 74 5.23 -6.20 -22.11
C SER A 74 6.49 -5.63 -22.79
N VAL A 75 7.66 -6.25 -22.61
CA VAL A 75 8.92 -5.85 -23.28
C VAL A 75 8.81 -5.80 -24.81
N VAL A 76 7.91 -6.60 -25.40
CA VAL A 76 7.72 -6.69 -26.85
C VAL A 76 7.40 -5.33 -27.47
N HIS A 77 6.69 -4.46 -26.74
CA HIS A 77 6.30 -3.12 -27.21
C HIS A 77 7.06 -1.99 -26.51
N ALA A 78 8.05 -2.32 -25.66
CA ALA A 78 8.81 -1.32 -24.92
C ALA A 78 9.82 -0.59 -25.83
N GLU A 79 9.55 0.69 -26.12
CA GLU A 79 10.49 1.56 -26.83
C GLU A 79 11.78 1.77 -26.03
N ASN A 80 11.63 2.04 -24.73
CA ASN A 80 12.72 2.19 -23.78
C ASN A 80 12.85 0.92 -22.92
N ARG A 81 13.71 0.02 -23.40
CA ARG A 81 14.01 -1.25 -22.71
C ARG A 81 14.70 -1.08 -21.36
N LEU A 82 15.44 0.01 -21.17
CA LEU A 82 16.07 0.30 -19.89
C LEU A 82 15.03 0.70 -18.83
N ALA A 83 14.04 1.51 -19.23
CA ALA A 83 12.91 1.83 -18.36
C ALA A 83 12.09 0.58 -18.00
N TRP A 84 11.84 -0.29 -19.00
CA TRP A 84 11.20 -1.59 -18.75
C TRP A 84 11.99 -2.47 -17.77
N LEU A 85 13.31 -2.57 -17.94
CA LEU A 85 14.15 -3.39 -17.07
C LEU A 85 14.09 -2.90 -15.62
N LYS A 86 14.09 -1.58 -15.39
CA LYS A 86 13.94 -0.99 -14.05
C LYS A 86 12.62 -1.39 -13.40
N GLU A 87 11.51 -1.24 -14.12
CA GLU A 87 10.20 -1.63 -13.61
C GLU A 87 10.08 -3.14 -13.39
N MET A 88 10.71 -3.95 -14.24
CA MET A 88 10.74 -5.41 -14.07
C MET A 88 11.50 -5.79 -12.78
N ILE A 89 12.64 -5.15 -12.51
CA ILE A 89 13.39 -5.34 -11.26
C ILE A 89 12.54 -4.92 -10.05
N GLN A 90 11.90 -3.75 -10.12
CA GLN A 90 11.05 -3.24 -9.05
C GLN A 90 9.83 -4.12 -8.80
N ALA A 91 9.19 -4.64 -9.86
CA ALA A 91 8.09 -5.59 -9.75
C ALA A 91 8.54 -6.90 -9.09
N LEU A 92 9.68 -7.46 -9.52
CA LEU A 92 10.27 -8.65 -8.89
C LEU A 92 10.59 -8.41 -7.42
N GLU A 93 11.10 -7.24 -7.09
CA GLU A 93 11.41 -6.86 -5.72
C GLU A 93 10.15 -6.83 -4.85
N TYR A 94 9.09 -6.15 -5.28
CA TYR A 94 7.87 -6.02 -4.48
C TYR A 94 7.08 -7.33 -4.41
N PHE A 95 6.80 -7.94 -5.56
CA PHE A 95 5.84 -9.05 -5.64
C PHE A 95 6.48 -10.43 -5.43
N VAL A 96 7.80 -10.54 -5.51
CA VAL A 96 8.51 -11.80 -5.25
C VAL A 96 9.40 -11.67 -4.02
N ALA A 97 10.41 -10.80 -4.05
CA ALA A 97 11.44 -10.76 -3.01
C ALA A 97 10.87 -10.35 -1.64
N ALA A 98 10.28 -9.16 -1.55
CA ALA A 98 9.67 -8.65 -0.33
C ALA A 98 8.53 -9.55 0.12
N TYR A 99 7.63 -9.93 -0.79
CA TYR A 99 6.55 -10.87 -0.48
C TYR A 99 7.06 -12.15 0.21
N LEU A 100 8.07 -12.84 -0.36
CA LEU A 100 8.59 -14.09 0.22
C LEU A 100 9.24 -13.87 1.59
N VAL A 101 9.99 -12.78 1.77
CA VAL A 101 10.62 -12.41 3.03
C VAL A 101 9.57 -12.25 4.15
N PHE A 102 8.50 -11.46 3.90
CA PHE A 102 7.46 -11.22 4.90
C PHE A 102 6.50 -12.40 5.04
N ALA A 103 6.16 -13.09 3.94
CA ALA A 103 5.36 -14.31 3.97
C ALA A 103 6.04 -15.41 4.77
N GLY A 104 7.38 -15.48 4.72
CA GLY A 104 8.22 -16.45 5.40
C GLY A 104 8.27 -16.33 6.92
N ILE A 105 7.68 -15.29 7.52
CA ILE A 105 7.63 -15.12 8.98
C ILE A 105 6.82 -16.26 9.62
N ASP A 106 7.47 -17.00 10.52
CA ASP A 106 6.93 -18.17 11.22
C ASP A 106 6.77 -17.98 12.74
N ASP A 107 7.16 -16.81 13.26
CA ASP A 107 7.15 -16.49 14.69
C ASP A 107 6.05 -15.46 15.00
N GLU A 108 5.01 -15.90 15.72
CA GLU A 108 3.88 -15.07 16.13
C GLU A 108 4.29 -13.87 16.99
N LYS A 109 5.24 -14.05 17.92
CA LYS A 109 5.72 -12.95 18.77
C LYS A 109 6.44 -11.91 17.91
N PHE A 110 7.23 -12.36 16.94
CA PHE A 110 7.91 -11.46 16.01
C PHE A 110 6.94 -10.74 15.07
N LEU A 111 5.95 -11.43 14.49
CA LEU A 111 4.94 -10.82 13.63
C LEU A 111 4.20 -9.69 14.36
N ARG A 112 3.74 -9.94 15.60
CA ARG A 112 3.09 -8.90 16.41
C ARG A 112 4.00 -7.74 16.75
N ARG A 113 5.29 -8.01 17.02
CA ARG A 113 6.28 -6.95 17.25
C ARG A 113 6.44 -6.10 15.99
N LEU A 114 6.53 -6.73 14.82
CA LEU A 114 6.71 -6.06 13.54
C LEU A 114 5.52 -5.15 13.22
N VAL A 115 4.28 -5.62 13.39
CA VAL A 115 3.08 -4.78 13.20
C VAL A 115 3.08 -3.56 14.13
N ARG A 116 3.44 -3.74 15.42
CA ARG A 116 3.53 -2.61 16.37
C ARG A 116 4.61 -1.61 15.97
N LEU A 117 5.77 -2.08 15.52
CA LEU A 117 6.83 -1.22 15.00
C LEU A 117 6.37 -0.48 13.75
N TRP A 118 5.61 -1.14 12.87
CA TRP A 118 5.08 -0.51 11.67
C TRP A 118 4.09 0.61 11.98
N LEU A 119 3.19 0.39 12.97
CA LEU A 119 2.31 1.45 13.48
C LEU A 119 3.08 2.58 14.15
N PHE A 120 4.14 2.28 14.90
CA PHE A 120 5.00 3.30 15.49
C PHE A 120 5.67 4.17 14.42
N ILE A 121 6.24 3.55 13.39
CA ILE A 121 6.85 4.25 12.25
C ILE A 121 5.80 5.07 11.49
N ALA A 122 4.60 4.52 11.25
CA ALA A 122 3.51 5.26 10.62
C ALA A 122 3.05 6.47 11.47
N GLY A 123 3.02 6.33 12.80
CA GLY A 123 2.79 7.45 13.70
C GLY A 123 3.88 8.52 13.58
N ALA A 124 5.15 8.14 13.55
CA ALA A 124 6.28 9.07 13.37
C ALA A 124 6.21 9.81 12.03
N ILE A 125 5.86 9.12 10.93
CA ILE A 125 5.65 9.72 9.61
C ILE A 125 4.46 10.68 9.63
N THR A 126 3.36 10.31 10.31
CA THR A 126 2.19 11.19 10.45
C THR A 126 2.55 12.47 11.20
N ILE A 127 3.39 12.37 12.24
CA ILE A 127 3.94 13.52 12.97
C ILE A 127 4.87 14.35 12.07
N ALA A 128 5.74 13.73 11.28
CA ALA A 128 6.58 14.45 10.34
C ALA A 128 5.75 15.22 9.29
N GLY A 129 4.67 14.60 8.79
CA GLY A 129 3.68 15.27 7.93
C GLY A 129 2.96 16.41 8.65
N ALA A 130 2.62 16.25 9.93
CA ALA A 130 2.03 17.31 10.74
C ALA A 130 2.99 18.50 10.94
N ILE A 131 4.28 18.23 11.18
CA ILE A 131 5.31 19.27 11.27
C ILE A 131 5.36 20.07 9.96
N GLN A 132 5.41 19.39 8.81
CA GLN A 132 5.37 20.06 7.50
C GLN A 132 4.05 20.80 7.23
N TYR A 133 2.94 20.26 7.75
CA TYR A 133 1.61 20.85 7.60
C TYR A 133 1.47 22.18 8.33
N PHE A 134 2.10 22.33 9.50
CA PHE A 134 2.05 23.59 10.27
C PHE A 134 3.26 24.50 10.01
N ALA A 135 4.29 24.03 9.30
CA ALA A 135 5.47 24.82 8.99
C ALA A 135 5.21 25.81 7.85
N THR A 136 5.56 27.07 8.07
CA THR A 136 5.79 28.07 7.01
C THR A 136 7.27 28.04 6.63
N PRO A 137 7.66 28.07 5.34
CA PRO A 137 6.86 28.35 4.13
C PRO A 137 6.51 27.09 3.30
N VAL A 138 6.24 25.93 3.91
CA VAL A 138 5.96 24.69 3.15
C VAL A 138 4.66 24.83 2.37
N ASP A 139 4.73 24.70 1.04
CA ASP A 139 3.56 24.70 0.16
C ASP A 139 2.71 23.43 0.31
N ASP A 140 1.43 23.51 -0.04
CA ASP A 140 0.45 22.42 0.08
C ASP A 140 0.86 21.15 -0.66
N MET A 141 1.51 21.28 -1.82
CA MET A 141 1.98 20.12 -2.59
C MET A 141 3.14 19.36 -1.90
N HIS A 142 3.86 20.06 -1.02
CA HIS A 142 5.06 19.56 -0.34
C HIS A 142 4.78 18.95 1.03
N VAL A 143 3.52 18.95 1.48
CA VAL A 143 3.07 18.22 2.68
C VAL A 143 3.09 16.74 2.41
N SER A 144 4.25 16.15 2.55
CA SER A 144 4.54 14.83 2.02
C SER A 144 5.18 13.89 3.04
N ALA A 145 5.46 14.37 4.25
CA ALA A 145 6.36 13.73 5.19
C ALA A 145 7.68 13.36 4.47
N THR A 146 7.95 12.07 4.34
CA THR A 146 9.12 11.52 3.63
C THR A 146 8.81 11.11 2.19
N PHE A 147 7.58 11.35 1.69
CA PHE A 147 7.10 10.83 0.42
C PHE A 147 7.27 11.76 -0.79
N GLY A 148 7.80 12.97 -0.61
CA GLY A 148 8.07 13.95 -1.67
C GLY A 148 6.84 14.62 -2.30
N ASN A 149 5.64 14.03 -2.18
CA ASN A 149 4.38 14.63 -2.61
C ASN A 149 3.19 14.27 -1.69
N ARG A 150 2.24 15.19 -1.53
CA ARG A 150 1.00 15.02 -0.74
C ARG A 150 0.11 13.83 -1.13
N ASN A 151 0.06 13.44 -2.39
CA ASN A 151 -0.76 12.33 -2.90
C ASN A 151 -0.23 10.98 -2.43
N ILE A 152 1.07 10.76 -2.51
CA ILE A 152 1.68 9.52 -2.03
C ILE A 152 1.65 9.46 -0.50
N PHE A 153 1.85 10.59 0.18
CA PHE A 153 1.66 10.66 1.64
C PHE A 153 0.22 10.34 2.05
N GLY A 154 -0.77 10.94 1.39
CA GLY A 154 -2.19 10.64 1.59
C GLY A 154 -2.50 9.16 1.32
N GLY A 155 -1.95 8.58 0.25
CA GLY A 155 -2.07 7.15 -0.05
C GLY A 155 -1.48 6.26 1.04
N TYR A 156 -0.31 6.62 1.58
CA TYR A 156 0.29 5.94 2.73
C TYR A 156 -0.59 6.03 3.99
N LEU A 157 -1.19 7.19 4.26
CA LEU A 157 -2.16 7.34 5.35
C LEU A 157 -3.40 6.47 5.11
N ALA A 158 -3.94 6.41 3.88
CA ALA A 158 -5.06 5.55 3.50
C ALA A 158 -4.77 4.07 3.77
N MET A 159 -3.51 3.65 3.65
CA MET A 159 -3.04 2.31 4.01
C MET A 159 -2.93 2.10 5.52
N MET A 160 -2.31 3.04 6.25
CA MET A 160 -1.92 2.82 7.65
C MET A 160 -3.01 3.19 8.67
N LEU A 161 -3.86 4.18 8.40
CA LEU A 161 -4.94 4.57 9.30
C LEU A 161 -5.99 3.47 9.58
N PRO A 162 -6.48 2.69 8.60
CA PRO A 162 -7.37 1.57 8.90
C PRO A 162 -6.68 0.52 9.79
N MET A 163 -5.36 0.32 9.67
CA MET A 163 -4.60 -0.57 10.56
C MET A 163 -4.48 -0.01 11.99
N ALA A 164 -4.31 1.31 12.13
CA ALA A 164 -4.33 1.99 13.43
C ALA A 164 -5.72 1.90 14.08
N LEU A 165 -6.79 2.14 13.32
CA LEU A 165 -8.17 2.02 13.78
C LEU A 165 -8.50 0.59 14.21
N ALA A 166 -8.06 -0.42 13.45
CA ALA A 166 -8.23 -1.83 13.84
C ALA A 166 -7.51 -2.12 15.16
N THR A 167 -6.33 -1.54 15.40
CA THR A 167 -5.65 -1.68 16.69
C THR A 167 -6.42 -1.00 17.82
N MET A 168 -6.97 0.20 17.56
CA MET A 168 -7.75 0.98 18.51
C MET A 168 -9.00 0.25 19.01
N VAL A 169 -9.81 -0.32 18.11
CA VAL A 169 -11.14 -0.86 18.46
C VAL A 169 -11.09 -2.27 19.08
N TRP A 170 -9.93 -2.95 19.00
CA TRP A 170 -9.71 -4.28 19.58
C TRP A 170 -8.71 -4.31 20.74
N THR A 171 -7.94 -3.24 20.99
CA THR A 171 -7.07 -3.18 22.18
C THR A 171 -7.87 -2.90 23.46
N HIS A 172 -7.40 -3.44 24.60
CA HIS A 172 -7.97 -3.17 25.93
C HIS A 172 -7.26 -2.03 26.66
N ARG A 173 -6.08 -1.60 26.19
CA ARG A 173 -5.27 -0.58 26.86
C ARG A 173 -5.71 0.81 26.42
N TRP A 174 -6.25 1.60 27.35
CA TRP A 174 -6.82 2.93 27.06
C TRP A 174 -5.80 3.89 26.42
N TRP A 175 -4.54 3.87 26.87
CA TRP A 175 -3.49 4.74 26.31
C TRP A 175 -3.15 4.38 24.86
N LEU A 176 -3.20 3.08 24.50
CA LEU A 176 -3.05 2.66 23.10
C LEU A 176 -4.24 3.10 22.26
N ARG A 177 -5.47 3.06 22.82
CA ARG A 177 -6.64 3.58 22.10
C ARG A 177 -6.48 5.06 21.81
N PHE A 178 -6.07 5.83 22.81
CA PHE A 178 -5.80 7.26 22.65
C PHE A 178 -4.73 7.51 21.58
N LEU A 179 -3.59 6.82 21.65
CA LEU A 179 -2.51 6.99 20.66
C LEU A 179 -2.97 6.67 19.23
N MET A 180 -3.70 5.57 19.03
CA MET A 180 -4.21 5.18 17.71
C MET A 180 -5.31 6.14 17.21
N LEU A 181 -6.19 6.61 18.11
CA LEU A 181 -7.18 7.63 17.77
C LEU A 181 -6.51 8.93 17.34
N SER A 182 -5.52 9.40 18.10
CA SER A 182 -4.75 10.60 17.78
C SER A 182 -4.03 10.47 16.44
N MET A 183 -3.44 9.31 16.14
CA MET A 183 -2.84 9.04 14.83
C MET A 183 -3.88 9.09 13.69
N VAL A 184 -5.05 8.50 13.88
CA VAL A 184 -6.14 8.53 12.89
C VAL A 184 -6.62 9.97 12.66
N MET A 185 -6.93 10.70 13.73
CA MET A 185 -7.42 12.08 13.65
C MET A 185 -6.37 13.00 13.04
N LEU A 186 -5.11 12.89 13.47
CA LEU A 186 -4.01 13.67 12.91
C LEU A 186 -3.81 13.38 11.43
N GLY A 187 -3.89 12.11 11.02
CA GLY A 187 -3.82 11.71 9.61
C GLY A 187 -4.92 12.33 8.76
N PHE A 188 -6.16 12.40 9.25
CA PHE A 188 -7.25 13.13 8.58
C PHE A 188 -6.99 14.64 8.49
N VAL A 189 -6.42 15.25 9.53
CA VAL A 189 -6.11 16.70 9.56
C VAL A 189 -5.02 17.06 8.55
N VAL A 190 -3.94 16.27 8.45
CA VAL A 190 -2.78 16.63 7.61
C VAL A 190 -2.93 16.23 6.15
N ASN A 191 -3.96 15.45 5.81
CA ASN A 191 -4.18 14.99 4.44
C ASN A 191 -4.77 16.11 3.56
N LEU A 192 -4.05 16.44 2.49
CA LEU A 192 -4.46 17.42 1.48
C LEU A 192 -4.78 16.78 0.11
N SER A 193 -4.88 15.44 0.04
CA SER A 193 -5.23 14.71 -1.17
C SER A 193 -6.66 14.17 -1.09
N GLY A 194 -7.51 14.55 -2.04
CA GLY A 194 -8.94 14.20 -1.99
C GLY A 194 -9.20 12.73 -2.28
N GLY A 195 -8.51 12.14 -3.24
CA GLY A 195 -8.60 10.71 -3.53
C GLY A 195 -8.15 9.85 -2.34
N ALA A 196 -7.08 10.27 -1.65
CA ALA A 196 -6.65 9.64 -0.41
C ALA A 196 -7.68 9.81 0.72
N CYS A 197 -8.32 10.98 0.84
CA CYS A 197 -9.36 11.22 1.84
C CYS A 197 -10.53 10.23 1.67
N ILE A 198 -11.02 10.04 0.45
CA ILE A 198 -12.06 9.07 0.12
C ILE A 198 -11.62 7.65 0.50
N ALA A 199 -10.39 7.27 0.13
CA ALA A 199 -9.83 5.96 0.47
C ALA A 199 -9.72 5.75 1.99
N MET A 200 -9.27 6.76 2.74
CA MET A 200 -9.20 6.74 4.20
C MET A 200 -10.58 6.54 4.83
N VAL A 201 -11.59 7.32 4.42
CA VAL A 201 -12.97 7.22 4.93
C VAL A 201 -13.56 5.84 4.69
N ILE A 202 -13.43 5.30 3.47
CA ILE A 202 -14.01 4.01 3.12
C ILE A 202 -13.27 2.88 3.85
N ALA A 203 -11.93 2.87 3.83
CA ALA A 203 -11.15 1.82 4.47
C ALA A 203 -11.35 1.77 5.99
N THR A 204 -11.32 2.93 6.66
CA THR A 204 -11.61 3.02 8.10
C THR A 204 -13.07 2.67 8.42
N GLY A 205 -14.02 3.04 7.55
CA GLY A 205 -15.42 2.63 7.65
C GLY A 205 -15.60 1.11 7.57
N CYS A 206 -14.91 0.43 6.65
CA CYS A 206 -14.92 -1.03 6.57
C CYS A 206 -14.36 -1.68 7.84
N VAL A 207 -13.28 -1.14 8.42
CA VAL A 207 -12.73 -1.60 9.70
C VAL A 207 -13.71 -1.38 10.86
N ALA A 208 -14.35 -0.21 10.92
CA ALA A 208 -15.36 0.12 11.91
C ALA A 208 -16.56 -0.84 11.83
N MET A 209 -17.04 -1.12 10.61
CA MET A 209 -18.10 -2.09 10.34
C MET A 209 -17.72 -3.51 10.77
N ALA A 210 -16.50 -3.94 10.48
CA ALA A 210 -15.98 -5.24 10.90
C ALA A 210 -15.95 -5.41 12.43
N ARG A 211 -15.94 -4.31 13.19
CA ARG A 211 -16.04 -4.35 14.66
C ARG A 211 -17.48 -4.47 15.14
N SER A 212 -18.36 -3.56 14.71
CA SER A 212 -19.81 -3.57 14.96
C SER A 212 -20.52 -2.43 14.22
N ARG A 213 -21.85 -2.58 14.00
CA ARG A 213 -22.70 -1.50 13.46
C ARG A 213 -22.66 -0.19 14.27
N TRP A 214 -22.44 -0.28 15.58
CA TRP A 214 -22.34 0.90 16.45
C TRP A 214 -21.04 1.66 16.25
N ILE A 215 -19.91 0.95 16.12
CA ILE A 215 -18.63 1.60 15.82
C ILE A 215 -18.66 2.21 14.42
N PHE A 216 -19.33 1.57 13.46
CA PHE A 216 -19.59 2.17 12.15
C PHE A 216 -20.45 3.44 12.22
N ALA A 217 -21.53 3.45 12.99
CA ALA A 217 -22.36 4.64 13.17
C ALA A 217 -21.56 5.80 13.79
N ILE A 218 -20.74 5.52 14.81
CA ILE A 218 -19.83 6.53 15.40
C ILE A 218 -18.85 7.05 14.35
N HIS A 219 -18.25 6.15 13.56
CA HIS A 219 -17.35 6.53 12.47
C HIS A 219 -18.02 7.49 11.48
N VAL A 220 -19.24 7.19 11.04
CA VAL A 220 -20.02 8.05 10.13
C VAL A 220 -20.24 9.43 10.76
N VAL A 221 -20.67 9.49 12.02
CA VAL A 221 -20.88 10.77 12.72
C VAL A 221 -19.57 11.56 12.83
N VAL A 222 -18.46 10.92 13.19
CA VAL A 222 -17.14 11.57 13.28
C VAL A 222 -16.69 12.11 11.92
N VAL A 223 -16.87 11.34 10.84
CA VAL A 223 -16.55 11.80 9.48
C VAL A 223 -17.41 12.99 9.08
N LEU A 224 -18.72 12.95 9.36
CA LEU A 224 -19.62 14.09 9.08
C LEU A 224 -19.19 15.35 9.85
N LEU A 225 -18.84 15.21 11.13
CA LEU A 225 -18.33 16.33 11.93
C LEU A 225 -16.99 16.84 11.40
N LEU A 226 -16.09 15.95 10.98
CA LEU A 226 -14.83 16.32 10.36
C LEU A 226 -15.07 17.17 9.10
N VAL A 227 -15.93 16.70 8.19
CA VAL A 227 -16.21 17.37 6.92
C VAL A 227 -16.96 18.69 7.13
N ALA A 228 -18.02 18.70 7.94
CA ALA A 228 -18.89 19.87 8.09
C ALA A 228 -18.31 20.95 9.04
N VAL A 229 -17.47 20.55 10.00
CA VAL A 229 -17.02 21.45 11.06
C VAL A 229 -15.50 21.65 11.07
N ALA A 230 -14.73 20.55 11.04
CA ALA A 230 -13.29 20.63 11.25
C ALA A 230 -12.54 21.11 10.01
N LEU A 231 -12.72 20.46 8.85
CA LEU A 231 -11.95 20.75 7.63
C LEU A 231 -12.00 22.22 7.19
N PRO A 232 -13.16 22.92 7.17
CA PRO A 232 -13.21 24.33 6.78
C PRO A 232 -12.51 25.30 7.75
N ARG A 233 -12.18 24.83 8.96
CA ARG A 233 -11.52 25.63 10.01
C ARG A 233 -10.03 25.36 10.11
N LEU A 234 -9.52 24.40 9.33
CA LEU A 234 -8.10 24.07 9.32
C LEU A 234 -7.29 25.13 8.54
N PRO A 235 -6.02 25.37 8.91
CA PRO A 235 -5.26 26.54 8.46
C PRO A 235 -4.93 26.56 6.96
N ARG A 236 -5.16 25.47 6.22
CA ARG A 236 -4.81 25.34 4.80
C ARG A 236 -6.02 25.20 3.88
N GLN A 237 -7.20 25.61 4.34
CA GLN A 237 -8.45 25.49 3.57
C GLN A 237 -8.64 24.05 3.09
N ASN A 238 -8.52 23.10 4.02
CA ASN A 238 -8.35 21.68 3.70
C ASN A 238 -9.52 21.13 2.90
N ASP A 239 -10.73 21.61 3.19
CA ASP A 239 -11.94 21.34 2.44
C ASP A 239 -11.80 21.72 0.97
N GLU A 240 -11.34 22.94 0.67
CA GLU A 240 -11.10 23.40 -0.70
C GLU A 240 -10.00 22.58 -1.39
N LYS A 241 -8.89 22.31 -0.70
CA LYS A 241 -7.76 21.54 -1.27
C LYS A 241 -8.11 20.10 -1.57
N ILE A 242 -8.86 19.46 -0.66
CA ILE A 242 -9.39 18.11 -0.84
C ILE A 242 -10.35 18.08 -2.03
N TRP A 243 -11.25 19.06 -2.12
CA TRP A 243 -12.20 19.17 -3.23
C TRP A 243 -11.50 19.38 -4.58
N GLN A 244 -10.60 20.35 -4.67
CA GLN A 244 -9.82 20.66 -5.89
C GLN A 244 -8.98 19.45 -6.35
N SER A 245 -8.51 18.61 -5.42
CA SER A 245 -7.73 17.42 -5.74
C SER A 245 -8.54 16.34 -6.49
N ILE A 246 -9.87 16.40 -6.47
CA ILE A 246 -10.75 15.46 -7.17
C ILE A 246 -11.73 16.14 -8.14
N SER A 247 -11.78 17.47 -8.19
CA SER A 247 -12.70 18.21 -9.05
C SER A 247 -12.39 17.97 -10.52
N ILE A 248 -13.43 17.67 -11.30
CA ILE A 248 -13.30 17.41 -12.75
C ILE A 248 -12.79 18.65 -13.48
N TYR A 249 -13.25 19.82 -13.06
CA TYR A 249 -12.84 21.11 -13.58
C TYR A 249 -11.83 21.77 -12.65
N ASP A 250 -10.90 22.51 -13.24
CA ASP A 250 -9.98 23.38 -12.53
C ASP A 250 -10.62 24.74 -12.22
N GLY A 251 -9.84 25.66 -11.63
CA GLY A 251 -10.33 27.00 -11.27
C GLY A 251 -10.68 27.91 -12.46
N ASN A 252 -10.41 27.48 -13.70
CA ASN A 252 -10.70 28.23 -14.93
C ASN A 252 -11.84 27.59 -15.74
N ASP A 253 -12.63 26.68 -15.13
CA ASP A 253 -13.67 25.89 -15.78
C ASP A 253 -13.17 24.98 -16.94
N ASP A 254 -11.85 24.71 -17.01
CA ASP A 254 -11.28 23.73 -17.93
C ASP A 254 -11.19 22.36 -17.25
N VAL A 255 -11.21 21.28 -18.03
CA VAL A 255 -11.04 19.93 -17.48
C VAL A 255 -9.64 19.83 -16.85
N ALA A 256 -9.61 19.48 -15.57
CA ALA A 256 -8.38 19.39 -14.82
C ALA A 256 -7.41 18.43 -15.52
N ARG A 257 -6.13 18.83 -15.59
CA ARG A 257 -5.07 18.13 -16.34
C ARG A 257 -5.03 16.63 -16.07
N ARG A 258 -5.24 16.22 -14.81
CA ARG A 258 -5.34 14.82 -14.40
C ARG A 258 -6.32 14.01 -15.26
N TYR A 259 -7.52 14.52 -15.47
CA TYR A 259 -8.55 13.79 -16.21
C TYR A 259 -8.28 13.78 -17.72
N LYS A 260 -7.60 14.80 -18.26
CA LYS A 260 -7.06 14.78 -19.62
C LYS A 260 -6.01 13.69 -19.78
N GLU A 261 -5.09 13.56 -18.82
CA GLU A 261 -4.08 12.50 -18.78
C GLU A 261 -4.72 11.11 -18.63
N TRP A 262 -5.76 10.95 -17.81
CA TRP A 262 -6.49 9.68 -17.68
C TRP A 262 -7.24 9.31 -18.95
N HIS A 263 -7.80 10.31 -19.66
CA HIS A 263 -8.42 10.07 -20.96
C HIS A 263 -7.39 9.54 -21.97
N ALA A 264 -6.23 10.19 -22.06
CA ALA A 264 -5.13 9.72 -22.91
C ALA A 264 -4.64 8.32 -22.49
N ALA A 265 -4.55 8.05 -21.20
CA ALA A 265 -4.19 6.72 -20.69
C ALA A 265 -5.24 5.66 -21.06
N ALA A 266 -6.53 5.98 -20.98
CA ALA A 266 -7.59 5.06 -21.38
C ALA A 266 -7.54 4.76 -22.90
N ALA A 267 -7.25 5.77 -23.72
CA ALA A 267 -7.02 5.58 -25.16
C ALA A 267 -5.80 4.69 -25.41
N MET A 268 -4.68 4.95 -24.72
CA MET A 268 -3.46 4.14 -24.80
C MET A 268 -3.70 2.68 -24.39
N ALA A 269 -4.42 2.46 -23.29
CA ALA A 269 -4.81 1.13 -22.84
C ALA A 269 -5.74 0.41 -23.83
N ARG A 270 -6.64 1.14 -24.49
CA ARG A 270 -7.54 0.58 -25.51
C ARG A 270 -6.77 0.12 -26.76
N GLU A 271 -5.85 0.95 -27.25
CA GLU A 271 -5.06 0.63 -28.44
C GLU A 271 -4.02 -0.47 -28.19
N ASN A 272 -3.52 -0.59 -26.95
CA ASN A 272 -2.51 -1.57 -26.55
C ASN A 272 -3.05 -2.60 -25.55
N ALA A 273 -4.30 -3.05 -25.74
CA ALA A 273 -5.06 -3.79 -24.72
C ALA A 273 -4.43 -5.11 -24.24
N LEU A 274 -3.68 -5.81 -25.08
CA LEU A 274 -3.14 -7.14 -24.73
C LEU A 274 -1.84 -7.06 -23.92
N PHE A 275 -0.86 -6.29 -24.42
CA PHE A 275 0.50 -6.28 -23.89
C PHE A 275 0.97 -4.91 -23.38
N GLY A 276 0.18 -3.86 -23.60
CA GLY A 276 0.56 -2.49 -23.30
C GLY A 276 1.72 -1.99 -24.15
N VAL A 277 2.21 -0.79 -23.81
CA VAL A 277 3.38 -0.13 -24.43
C VAL A 277 4.71 -0.50 -23.75
N GLY A 278 4.70 -1.48 -22.86
CA GLY A 278 5.83 -1.84 -22.02
C GLY A 278 5.78 -1.20 -20.62
N ALA A 279 6.10 -2.00 -19.60
CA ALA A 279 6.35 -1.49 -18.25
C ALA A 279 7.38 -0.34 -18.30
N GLY A 280 7.14 0.74 -17.55
CA GLY A 280 8.05 1.90 -17.44
C GLY A 280 8.02 2.85 -18.63
N ASN A 281 7.24 2.55 -19.67
CA ASN A 281 7.14 3.35 -20.88
C ASN A 281 5.89 4.25 -20.91
N TYR A 282 5.09 4.27 -19.84
CA TYR A 282 3.83 5.02 -19.73
C TYR A 282 4.00 6.51 -20.07
N GLN A 283 4.87 7.22 -19.34
CA GLN A 283 5.02 8.68 -19.48
C GLN A 283 5.57 9.08 -20.86
N GLN A 284 6.43 8.23 -21.45
CA GLN A 284 7.06 8.49 -22.75
C GLN A 284 6.05 8.35 -23.90
N ASN A 285 5.03 7.52 -23.73
CA ASN A 285 4.02 7.25 -24.76
C ASN A 285 2.75 8.10 -24.60
N LEU A 286 2.44 8.56 -23.39
CA LEU A 286 1.18 9.26 -23.08
C LEU A 286 0.89 10.44 -24.02
N GLY A 287 1.93 11.18 -24.43
CA GLY A 287 1.83 12.34 -25.31
C GLY A 287 1.13 12.07 -26.65
N ARG A 288 1.27 10.84 -27.19
CA ARG A 288 0.67 10.45 -28.47
C ARG A 288 -0.85 10.28 -28.41
N TYR A 289 -1.38 10.10 -27.20
CA TYR A 289 -2.79 9.78 -26.97
C TYR A 289 -3.61 10.97 -26.45
N TYR A 290 -3.02 12.17 -26.40
CA TYR A 290 -3.80 13.38 -26.09
C TYR A 290 -4.78 13.74 -27.21
N GLY A 291 -4.53 13.33 -28.44
CA GLY A 291 -5.38 13.66 -29.58
C GLY A 291 -5.52 15.17 -29.73
N THR A 292 -6.74 15.69 -29.62
CA THR A 292 -7.06 17.13 -29.69
C THR A 292 -7.08 17.82 -28.32
N LEU A 293 -6.79 17.11 -27.23
CA LEU A 293 -6.79 17.67 -25.88
C LEU A 293 -5.65 18.67 -25.71
N GLN A 294 -6.00 19.90 -25.35
CA GLN A 294 -5.03 20.90 -24.96
C GLN A 294 -4.54 20.62 -23.54
N ILE A 295 -3.25 20.33 -23.38
CA ILE A 295 -2.61 20.13 -22.08
C ILE A 295 -2.03 21.47 -21.63
N PRO A 296 -2.53 22.04 -20.52
CA PRO A 296 -2.00 23.29 -20.01
C PRO A 296 -0.50 23.18 -19.71
N SER A 297 0.25 24.26 -19.95
CA SER A 297 1.70 24.34 -19.73
C SER A 297 2.10 24.45 -18.25
N HIS A 298 1.14 24.62 -17.34
CA HIS A 298 1.42 24.68 -15.90
C HIS A 298 1.88 23.33 -15.34
N VAL A 299 2.65 23.38 -14.25
CA VAL A 299 3.23 22.19 -13.60
C VAL A 299 2.11 21.24 -13.18
N ALA A 300 2.18 19.99 -13.64
CA ALA A 300 1.24 18.95 -13.24
C ALA A 300 1.39 18.66 -11.75
N GLU A 301 0.27 18.43 -11.06
CA GLU A 301 0.34 17.85 -9.72
C GLU A 301 1.04 16.47 -9.83
N PRO A 302 2.19 16.26 -9.16
CA PRO A 302 2.90 15.01 -9.27
C PRO A 302 2.09 13.84 -8.71
N ASP A 303 2.33 12.65 -9.25
CA ASP A 303 1.75 11.38 -8.76
C ASP A 303 0.21 11.40 -8.69
N SER A 304 -0.42 12.01 -9.69
CA SER A 304 -1.87 12.15 -9.84
C SER A 304 -2.49 11.15 -10.84
N GLN A 305 -1.69 10.19 -11.31
CA GLN A 305 -2.15 9.17 -12.25
C GLN A 305 -3.02 8.11 -11.58
N ASN A 306 -4.00 7.60 -12.32
CA ASN A 306 -4.73 6.39 -11.93
C ASN A 306 -3.83 5.17 -12.16
N LEU A 307 -3.48 4.47 -11.07
CA LEU A 307 -2.60 3.31 -11.14
C LEU A 307 -3.15 2.24 -12.09
N TYR A 308 -4.46 1.99 -12.08
CA TYR A 308 -5.06 0.97 -12.92
C TYR A 308 -4.93 1.29 -14.40
N LEU A 309 -5.08 2.56 -14.79
CA LEU A 309 -4.84 3.01 -16.16
C LEU A 309 -3.37 2.94 -16.55
N VAL A 310 -2.46 3.25 -15.61
CA VAL A 310 -1.01 3.07 -15.82
C VAL A 310 -0.69 1.61 -16.10
N LEU A 311 -1.17 0.68 -15.25
CA LEU A 311 -0.95 -0.75 -15.44
C LEU A 311 -1.60 -1.27 -16.72
N ALA A 312 -2.82 -0.82 -17.05
CA ALA A 312 -3.52 -1.21 -18.29
C ALA A 312 -2.75 -0.78 -19.53
N SER A 313 -2.26 0.46 -19.53
CA SER A 313 -1.52 1.00 -20.67
C SER A 313 -0.14 0.39 -20.79
N SER A 314 0.53 0.08 -19.67
CA SER A 314 1.90 -0.43 -19.67
C SER A 314 2.01 -1.94 -19.89
N MET A 315 1.07 -2.73 -19.38
CA MET A 315 1.16 -4.20 -19.39
C MET A 315 -0.08 -4.87 -19.97
N GLY A 316 -1.05 -4.10 -20.46
CA GLY A 316 -2.30 -4.61 -20.98
C GLY A 316 -3.21 -5.19 -19.89
N ILE A 317 -4.27 -5.85 -20.35
CA ILE A 317 -5.31 -6.45 -19.52
C ILE A 317 -4.75 -7.51 -18.57
N GLY A 318 -3.73 -8.27 -18.99
CA GLY A 318 -3.08 -9.28 -18.17
C GLY A 318 -2.43 -8.70 -16.91
N GLY A 319 -1.76 -7.54 -17.05
CA GLY A 319 -1.15 -6.84 -15.91
C GLY A 319 -2.19 -6.34 -14.91
N VAL A 320 -3.28 -5.74 -15.39
CA VAL A 320 -4.34 -5.23 -14.51
C VAL A 320 -5.11 -6.35 -13.82
N LEU A 321 -5.52 -7.39 -14.55
CA LEU A 321 -6.28 -8.50 -13.98
C LEU A 321 -5.48 -9.29 -12.94
N SER A 322 -4.19 -9.52 -13.20
CA SER A 322 -3.33 -10.17 -12.21
C SER A 322 -3.15 -9.29 -10.97
N PHE A 323 -2.96 -7.97 -11.14
CA PHE A 323 -2.86 -7.04 -10.02
C PHE A 323 -4.14 -6.95 -9.17
N LEU A 324 -5.31 -6.81 -9.81
CA LEU A 324 -6.60 -6.86 -9.13
C LEU A 324 -6.82 -8.21 -8.44
N GLY A 325 -6.39 -9.30 -9.09
CA GLY A 325 -6.38 -10.63 -8.51
C GLY A 325 -5.55 -10.70 -7.23
N ILE A 326 -4.34 -10.12 -7.20
CA ILE A 326 -3.49 -10.02 -5.99
C ILE A 326 -4.26 -9.33 -4.87
N LEU A 327 -4.80 -8.13 -5.12
CA LEU A 327 -5.52 -7.34 -4.12
C LEU A 327 -6.74 -8.11 -3.58
N MET A 328 -7.55 -8.69 -4.46
CA MET A 328 -8.71 -9.47 -4.08
C MET A 328 -8.34 -10.72 -3.28
N PHE A 329 -7.38 -11.51 -3.76
CA PHE A 329 -6.99 -12.76 -3.12
C PHE A 329 -6.43 -12.55 -1.71
N PHE A 330 -5.51 -11.60 -1.53
CA PHE A 330 -4.95 -11.32 -0.22
C PHE A 330 -5.94 -10.58 0.68
N GLY A 331 -6.80 -9.72 0.13
CA GLY A 331 -7.91 -9.09 0.87
C GLY A 331 -8.86 -10.15 1.45
N LEU A 332 -9.34 -11.07 0.61
CA LEU A 332 -10.21 -12.18 1.03
C LEU A 332 -9.51 -13.09 2.04
N LYS A 333 -8.24 -13.45 1.82
CA LYS A 333 -7.46 -14.22 2.80
C LYS A 333 -7.38 -13.52 4.16
N SER A 334 -7.20 -12.20 4.18
CA SER A 334 -7.17 -11.42 5.41
C SER A 334 -8.52 -11.44 6.13
N CYS A 335 -9.62 -11.28 5.39
CA CYS A 335 -10.99 -11.41 5.93
C CYS A 335 -11.25 -12.81 6.51
N VAL A 336 -10.82 -13.87 5.80
CA VAL A 336 -10.94 -15.26 6.26
C VAL A 336 -10.12 -15.48 7.54
N ALA A 337 -8.89 -14.94 7.61
CA ALA A 337 -8.07 -15.03 8.82
C ALA A 337 -8.72 -14.30 10.01
N ALA A 338 -9.31 -13.13 9.77
CA ALA A 338 -10.06 -12.38 10.79
C ALA A 338 -11.28 -13.15 11.32
N ALA A 339 -12.02 -13.81 10.42
CA ALA A 339 -13.22 -14.56 10.77
C ALA A 339 -12.90 -15.85 11.56
N ARG A 340 -11.81 -16.54 11.21
CA ARG A 340 -11.46 -17.85 11.78
C ARG A 340 -10.66 -17.79 13.08
N THR A 341 -10.05 -16.66 13.41
CA THR A 341 -9.20 -16.56 14.60
C THR A 341 -10.00 -16.27 15.87
N GLY A 342 -9.74 -17.04 16.93
CA GLY A 342 -10.22 -16.75 18.29
C GLY A 342 -9.36 -15.72 19.04
N ASN A 343 -8.17 -15.39 18.54
CA ASN A 343 -7.25 -14.44 19.19
C ASN A 343 -7.58 -13.01 18.75
N ILE A 344 -7.90 -12.14 19.71
CA ILE A 344 -8.27 -10.75 19.46
C ILE A 344 -7.17 -9.94 18.75
N GLN A 345 -5.90 -10.22 19.04
CA GLN A 345 -4.76 -9.55 18.40
C GLN A 345 -4.63 -9.98 16.94
N HIS A 346 -4.78 -11.28 16.65
CA HIS A 346 -4.77 -11.77 15.26
C HIS A 346 -5.93 -11.20 14.47
N ARG A 347 -7.11 -11.10 15.09
CA ARG A 347 -8.29 -10.49 14.47
C ARG A 347 -8.04 -9.02 14.14
N SER A 348 -7.49 -8.26 15.09
CA SER A 348 -7.13 -6.86 14.90
C SER A 348 -6.14 -6.67 13.75
N ILE A 349 -5.08 -7.50 13.68
CA ILE A 349 -4.10 -7.45 12.59
C ILE A 349 -4.74 -7.81 11.25
N ALA A 350 -5.54 -8.89 11.19
CA ALA A 350 -6.18 -9.35 9.97
C ALA A 350 -7.19 -8.32 9.42
N VAL A 351 -8.01 -7.71 10.28
CA VAL A 351 -8.92 -6.64 9.88
C VAL A 351 -8.14 -5.39 9.45
N GLY A 352 -7.07 -5.05 10.17
CA GLY A 352 -6.19 -3.92 9.81
C GLY A 352 -5.51 -4.10 8.45
N LEU A 353 -4.99 -5.29 8.15
CA LEU A 353 -4.42 -5.63 6.84
C LEU A 353 -5.46 -5.62 5.72
N ALA A 354 -6.69 -6.08 5.98
CA ALA A 354 -7.79 -5.98 5.02
C ALA A 354 -8.12 -4.51 4.73
N GLY A 355 -8.24 -3.68 5.78
CA GLY A 355 -8.46 -2.25 5.64
C GLY A 355 -7.32 -1.54 4.90
N LEU A 356 -6.06 -1.90 5.15
CA LEU A 356 -4.90 -1.40 4.42
C LEU A 356 -5.01 -1.70 2.92
N LEU A 357 -5.37 -2.94 2.55
CA LEU A 357 -5.54 -3.34 1.15
C LEU A 357 -6.72 -2.61 0.48
N ILE A 358 -7.80 -2.34 1.21
CA ILE A 358 -8.93 -1.51 0.72
C ILE A 358 -8.45 -0.07 0.49
N GLY A 359 -7.74 0.52 1.45
CA GLY A 359 -7.19 1.87 1.34
C GLY A 359 -6.23 2.01 0.17
N PHE A 360 -5.33 1.04 -0.02
CA PHE A 360 -4.46 0.98 -1.18
C PHE A 360 -5.26 0.90 -2.49
N SER A 361 -6.28 0.03 -2.55
CA SER A 361 -7.08 -0.19 -3.77
C SER A 361 -7.84 1.08 -4.18
N ILE A 362 -8.51 1.73 -3.23
CA ILE A 362 -9.29 2.94 -3.53
C ILE A 362 -8.35 4.12 -3.80
N GLY A 363 -7.27 4.27 -3.02
CA GLY A 363 -6.27 5.33 -3.24
C GLY A 363 -5.60 5.22 -4.60
N SER A 364 -5.43 3.99 -5.11
CA SER A 364 -4.86 3.70 -6.43
C SER A 364 -5.70 4.22 -7.61
N ILE A 365 -6.96 4.59 -7.38
CA ILE A 365 -7.78 5.27 -8.40
C ILE A 365 -7.20 6.65 -8.71
N TRP A 366 -6.70 7.38 -7.71
CA TRP A 366 -6.23 8.76 -7.87
C TRP A 366 -4.71 8.94 -7.81
N SER A 367 -3.96 7.90 -7.45
CA SER A 367 -2.50 8.00 -7.30
C SER A 367 -1.80 6.70 -7.68
N PRO A 368 -0.58 6.75 -8.27
CA PRO A 368 0.18 5.57 -8.64
C PRO A 368 0.92 4.99 -7.42
N LEU A 369 0.20 4.36 -6.48
CA LEU A 369 0.75 3.90 -5.18
C LEU A 369 1.79 2.76 -5.26
N LEU A 370 2.28 2.38 -6.45
CA LEU A 370 3.43 1.49 -6.63
C LEU A 370 4.77 2.22 -6.78
N VAL A 371 4.83 3.49 -6.36
CA VAL A 371 6.05 4.30 -6.39
C VAL A 371 6.51 4.61 -4.97
N ARG A 372 7.72 5.19 -4.82
CA ARG A 372 8.02 5.99 -3.62
C ARG A 372 7.92 5.28 -2.26
N GLY A 373 8.12 3.95 -2.23
CA GLY A 373 8.08 3.11 -1.03
C GLY A 373 6.71 2.56 -0.63
N THR A 374 5.61 3.06 -1.20
CA THR A 374 4.26 2.52 -0.93
C THR A 374 4.02 1.16 -1.59
N GLY A 375 4.70 0.85 -2.69
CA GLY A 375 4.73 -0.49 -3.28
C GLY A 375 5.29 -1.56 -2.33
N LEU A 376 6.34 -1.23 -1.57
CA LEU A 376 6.87 -2.12 -0.55
C LEU A 376 5.93 -2.25 0.65
N THR A 377 5.23 -1.18 1.01
CA THR A 377 4.17 -1.20 2.04
C THR A 377 3.05 -2.20 1.65
N LEU A 378 2.68 -2.27 0.37
CA LEU A 378 1.76 -3.29 -0.16
C LEU A 378 2.36 -4.69 -0.07
N ALA A 379 3.60 -4.88 -0.52
CA ALA A 379 4.30 -6.17 -0.48
C ALA A 379 4.38 -6.74 0.95
N MET A 380 4.69 -5.88 1.92
CA MET A 380 4.66 -6.20 3.35
C MET A 380 3.28 -6.69 3.79
N ALA A 381 2.21 -5.98 3.41
CA ALA A 381 0.86 -6.36 3.77
C ALA A 381 0.48 -7.75 3.24
N ILE A 382 0.70 -8.03 1.95
CA ILE A 382 0.36 -9.33 1.35
C ILE A 382 1.20 -10.48 1.91
N GLY A 383 2.47 -10.21 2.25
CA GLY A 383 3.34 -11.16 2.96
C GLY A 383 2.81 -11.45 4.37
N LEU A 384 2.46 -10.42 5.13
CA LEU A 384 1.93 -10.56 6.49
C LEU A 384 0.56 -11.25 6.54
N VAL A 385 -0.31 -11.03 5.55
CA VAL A 385 -1.55 -11.81 5.39
C VAL A 385 -1.24 -13.30 5.29
N THR A 386 -0.23 -13.66 4.49
CA THR A 386 0.18 -15.05 4.30
C THR A 386 0.75 -15.64 5.59
N ALA A 387 1.64 -14.92 6.27
CA ALA A 387 2.22 -15.35 7.54
C ALA A 387 1.15 -15.53 8.62
N LEU A 388 0.25 -14.58 8.77
CA LEU A 388 -0.84 -14.62 9.75
C LEU A 388 -1.83 -15.76 9.47
N GLY A 389 -2.16 -16.01 8.19
CA GLY A 389 -3.01 -17.12 7.79
C GLY A 389 -2.44 -18.49 8.20
N ARG A 390 -1.12 -18.67 8.11
CA ARG A 390 -0.45 -19.90 8.55
C ARG A 390 -0.45 -20.04 10.07
N LEU A 391 -0.13 -18.96 10.79
CA LEU A 391 -0.10 -18.96 12.26
C LEU A 391 -1.48 -19.19 12.89
N THR A 392 -2.54 -18.66 12.26
CA THR A 392 -3.92 -18.87 12.71
C THR A 392 -4.43 -20.28 12.39
N ALA A 393 -3.98 -20.90 11.30
CA ALA A 393 -4.29 -22.29 11.00
C ALA A 393 -3.62 -23.26 11.99
N SER A 394 -2.36 -23.03 12.35
CA SER A 394 -1.65 -23.87 13.33
C SER A 394 -2.25 -23.79 14.74
N SER A 395 -2.80 -22.64 15.14
CA SER A 395 -3.43 -22.48 16.46
C SER A 395 -4.78 -23.20 16.60
N ASN A 396 -5.43 -23.53 15.47
CA ASN A 396 -6.77 -24.10 15.45
C ASN A 396 -6.78 -25.64 15.27
N GLN A 397 -5.62 -26.31 15.22
CA GLN A 397 -5.59 -27.78 15.24
C GLN A 397 -5.94 -28.29 16.65
N PRO A 398 -6.94 -29.19 16.81
CA PRO A 398 -7.23 -29.79 18.10
C PRO A 398 -6.02 -30.58 18.55
N VAL A 399 -5.62 -30.39 19.81
CA VAL A 399 -4.66 -31.25 20.49
C VAL A 399 -5.29 -32.63 20.55
N HIS A 400 -5.01 -33.51 19.59
CA HIS A 400 -5.34 -34.92 19.74
C HIS A 400 -4.55 -35.42 20.95
N GLY A 401 -5.28 -35.72 22.02
CA GLY A 401 -4.72 -36.16 23.28
C GLY A 401 -3.90 -37.42 23.10
N HIS A 402 -2.61 -37.32 23.35
CA HIS A 402 -1.85 -38.44 23.90
C HIS A 402 -2.25 -38.58 25.38
N GLY A 403 -3.43 -39.16 25.60
CA GLY A 403 -3.91 -39.61 26.89
C GLY A 403 -4.11 -41.12 26.84
N GLN A 404 -3.19 -41.83 27.47
CA GLN A 404 -3.38 -43.15 28.09
C GLN A 404 -3.87 -44.30 27.18
N GLN A 405 -2.91 -45.09 26.68
CA GLN A 405 -3.05 -46.54 26.73
C GLN A 405 -2.15 -47.05 27.86
N GLY A 406 -2.73 -47.05 29.07
CA GLY A 406 -2.28 -47.90 30.15
C GLY A 406 -3.03 -49.23 30.07
N SER A 407 -2.28 -50.32 30.26
CA SER A 407 -2.71 -51.63 30.77
C SER A 407 -4.02 -52.22 30.23
N ASN A 408 -3.88 -53.28 29.41
CA ASN A 408 -4.32 -54.61 29.81
C ASN A 408 -3.44 -55.66 29.14
#